data_AF-A0A4E0Q991-F1
#
_entry.id   AF-A0A4E0Q991-F1
#
_cell.length_a   1.000
_cell.length_b   1.000
_cell.length_c   1.000
_cell.angle_alpha   90.00
_cell.angle_beta   90.00
_cell.angle_gamma   90.00
#
_symmetry.space_group_name_H-M   'P 1'
#
loop_
_entity.id
_entity.type
_entity.pdbx_description
1 polymer ?
#
loop_
_entity_poly.entity_id
_entity_poly.type
_entity_poly.pdbx_seq_one_letter_code
_entity_poly.pdbx_strand_id
1 'polypeptide(L)' 'MEGPLEKIYSLPAVLLMVIGISLSAFLFYSMMRSAENGNVVMVILLAVAISIVAFVVTQAMKFHRYKDL' A
#
# COMPACT_ATOMS: atom_id res chain seq x y z
N MET A 1 -0.55 -20.36 -23.14
CA MET A 1 -1.98 -20.09 -22.82
C MET A 1 -2.07 -20.13 -21.31
N GLU A 2 -2.21 -18.96 -20.68
CA GLU A 2 -2.32 -18.82 -19.23
C GLU A 2 -3.51 -19.65 -18.75
N GLY A 3 -3.26 -20.59 -17.83
CA GLY A 3 -4.29 -21.51 -17.35
C GLY A 3 -5.33 -20.77 -16.50
N PRO A 4 -6.59 -21.25 -16.43
CA PRO A 4 -7.64 -20.63 -15.59
C PRO A 4 -7.24 -20.43 -14.13
N LEU A 5 -6.28 -21.23 -13.63
CA LEU A 5 -5.81 -21.20 -12.25
C LEU A 5 -4.85 -20.04 -11.97
N GLU A 6 -4.05 -19.63 -12.95
CA GLU A 6 -3.04 -18.56 -12.83
C GLU A 6 -3.73 -17.18 -12.71
N LYS A 7 -4.88 -17.02 -13.37
CA LYS A 7 -5.74 -15.84 -13.30
C LYS A 7 -6.46 -15.70 -11.94
N ILE A 8 -6.77 -16.82 -11.28
CA ILE A 8 -7.39 -16.82 -9.95
C ILE A 8 -6.36 -16.52 -8.86
N TYR A 9 -5.13 -17.00 -9.01
CA TYR A 9 -4.05 -16.78 -8.04
C TYR A 9 -3.47 -15.36 -8.09
N SER A 10 -3.46 -14.73 -9.27
CA SER A 10 -3.01 -13.34 -9.46
C SER A 10 -4.05 -12.29 -9.02
N LEU A 11 -5.34 -12.63 -9.04
CA LEU A 11 -6.43 -11.73 -8.63
C LEU A 11 -6.27 -11.15 -7.20
N PRO A 12 -6.00 -11.96 -6.14
CA PRO A 12 -5.81 -11.43 -4.80
C PRO A 12 -4.56 -10.55 -4.66
N ALA A 13 -3.49 -10.81 -5.42
CA ALA A 13 -2.29 -9.97 -5.41
C ALA A 13 -2.54 -8.60 -6.08
N VAL A 14 -3.24 -8.58 -7.22
CA VAL A 14 -3.64 -7.35 -7.90
C VAL A 14 -4.55 -6.50 -7.01
N LEU A 15 -5.49 -7.13 -6.29
CA LEU A 15 -6.39 -6.43 -5.38
C LEU A 15 -5.62 -5.77 -4.21
N LEU A 16 -4.66 -6.49 -3.62
CA LEU A 16 -3.76 -5.94 -2.59
C LEU A 16 -2.92 -4.76 -3.10
N MET A 17 -2.41 -4.84 -4.34
CA MET A 17 -1.70 -3.73 -4.97
C MET A 17 -2.58 -2.50 -5.14
N VAL A 18 -3.81 -2.67 -5.66
CA VAL A 18 -4.74 -1.55 -5.89
C VAL A 18 -5.10 -0.87 -4.56
N ILE A 19 -5.37 -1.65 -3.52
CA ILE A 19 -5.65 -1.13 -2.17
C ILE A 19 -4.42 -0.39 -1.62
N GLY A 20 -3.22 -0.98 -1.74
CA GLY A 20 -1.98 -0.38 -1.25
C GLY A 20 -1.65 0.95 -1.93
N ILE A 21 -1.85 1.04 -3.25
CA ILE A 21 -1.66 2.27 -4.04
C ILE A 21 -2.69 3.32 -3.63
N SER A 22 -3.96 2.94 -3.55
CA SER A 22 -5.06 3.86 -3.20
C SER A 22 -4.86 4.44 -1.79
N LEU A 23 -4.50 3.60 -0.82
CA LEU A 23 -4.24 4.02 0.56
C LEU A 23 -3.01 4.93 0.65
N SER A 24 -1.94 4.61 -0.07
CA SER A 24 -0.72 5.44 -0.09
C SER A 24 -1.01 6.81 -0.71
N ALA A 25 -1.73 6.86 -1.84
CA ALA A 25 -2.13 8.11 -2.49
C ALA A 25 -2.96 8.99 -1.55
N PHE A 26 -3.90 8.40 -0.82
CA PHE A 26 -4.69 9.11 0.19
C PHE A 26 -3.83 9.71 1.31
N LEU A 27 -2.89 8.94 1.86
CA LEU A 27 -2.00 9.41 2.92
C LEU A 27 -1.07 10.53 2.44
N PHE A 28 -0.48 10.39 1.25
CA PHE A 28 0.34 11.43 0.64
C PHE A 28 -0.45 12.72 0.36
N TYR A 29 -1.69 12.60 -0.13
CA TYR A 29 -2.58 13.73 -0.33
C TYR A 29 -2.89 14.45 1.00
N SER A 30 -3.23 13.68 2.05
CA SER A 30 -3.49 14.23 3.39
C SER A 30 -2.25 14.94 3.96
N MET A 31 -1.06 14.39 3.71
CA MET A 31 0.19 14.99 4.14
C MET A 31 0.44 16.32 3.43
N MET A 32 0.22 16.37 2.12
CA MET A 32 0.37 17.59 1.32
C MET A 32 -0.63 18.66 1.76
N ARG A 33 -1.89 18.30 1.93
CA ARG A 33 -2.94 19.17 2.49
C ARG A 33 -2.56 19.72 3.88
N SER A 34 -1.93 18.90 4.72
CA SER A 34 -1.48 19.31 6.06
C SER A 34 -0.30 20.27 5.99
N ALA A 35 0.60 20.09 5.02
CA ALA A 35 1.71 20.99 4.75
C ALA A 35 1.23 22.36 4.25
N GLU A 36 0.25 22.39 3.37
CA GLU A 36 -0.40 23.63 2.90
C GLU A 36 -1.05 24.42 4.04
N ASN A 37 -1.64 23.72 5.00
CA ASN A 37 -2.22 24.33 6.20
C ASN A 37 -1.17 24.76 7.25
N GLY A 38 0.12 24.55 6.99
CA GLY A 38 1.20 24.85 7.95
C GLY A 38 1.24 23.93 9.17
N ASN A 39 0.49 22.81 9.16
CA ASN A 39 0.41 21.89 10.29
C ASN A 39 1.53 20.84 10.24
N VAL A 40 2.73 21.25 10.66
CA VAL A 40 3.95 20.43 10.65
C VAL A 40 3.82 19.15 11.48
N VAL A 41 3.10 19.21 12.62
CA VAL A 41 2.88 18.02 13.47
C VAL A 41 2.13 16.95 12.71
N MET A 42 1.06 17.32 12.01
CA MET A 42 0.28 16.36 11.21
C MET A 42 1.08 15.81 10.04
N VAL A 43 1.93 16.62 9.40
CA VAL A 43 2.83 16.15 8.33
C VAL A 43 3.76 15.05 8.85
N ILE A 44 4.37 15.23 10.03
CA ILE A 44 5.27 14.23 10.62
C ILE A 44 4.50 12.95 10.97
N LEU A 45 3.32 13.07 11.58
CA LEU A 45 2.48 11.92 11.91
C LEU A 45 2.08 11.13 10.66
N LEU A 46 1.73 11.82 9.57
CA LEU A 46 1.37 11.21 8.31
C LEU A 46 2.59 10.55 7.64
N ALA A 47 3.78 11.14 7.71
CA ALA A 47 5.01 10.53 7.21
C ALA A 47 5.34 9.21 7.94
N VAL A 48 5.13 9.17 9.26
CA VAL A 48 5.27 7.93 10.06
C VAL A 48 4.22 6.90 9.65
N ALA A 49 2.97 7.32 9.45
CA ALA A 49 1.90 6.43 9.01
C ALA A 49 2.19 5.81 7.61
N ILE A 50 2.69 6.61 6.67
CA ILE A 50 3.11 6.15 5.34
C ILE A 50 4.21 5.07 5.46
N SER A 51 5.18 5.29 6.36
CA SER A 51 6.27 4.32 6.59
C SER A 51 5.74 2.97 7.13
N ILE A 52 4.76 3.01 8.05
CA ILE A 52 4.11 1.81 8.57
C ILE A 52 3.36 1.08 7.45
N VAL A 53 2.59 1.80 6.62
CA VAL A 53 1.87 1.19 5.49
C VAL A 53 2.82 0.54 4.51
N ALA A 54 3.93 1.20 4.15
CA ALA A 54 4.95 0.61 3.27
C ALA A 54 5.55 -0.68 3.85
N PHE A 55 5.77 -0.71 5.17
CA PHE A 55 6.24 -1.91 5.86
C PHE A 55 5.20 -3.06 5.80
N VAL A 56 3.93 -2.75 6.10
CA VAL A 56 2.83 -3.74 6.04
C VAL A 56 2.65 -4.29 4.62
N VAL A 57 2.67 -3.43 3.60
CA VAL A 57 2.57 -3.85 2.19
C VAL A 57 3.74 -4.75 1.82
N THR A 58 4.96 -4.41 2.24
CA THR A 58 6.15 -5.25 1.99
C THR A 58 6.01 -6.63 2.64
N GLN A 59 5.53 -6.68 3.88
CA GLN A 59 5.31 -7.94 4.60
C GLN A 59 4.18 -8.76 3.96
N ALA A 60 3.09 -8.12 3.53
CA ALA A 60 1.99 -8.77 2.82
C ALA A 60 2.47 -9.37 1.49
N MET A 61 3.27 -8.63 0.71
CA MET A 61 3.86 -9.15 -0.52
C MET A 61 4.80 -10.34 -0.27
N LYS A 62 5.65 -10.27 0.76
CA LYS A 62 6.51 -11.41 1.14
C LYS A 62 5.70 -12.65 1.52
N PHE A 63 4.60 -12.47 2.26
CA PHE A 63 3.72 -13.57 2.66
C PHE A 63 3.04 -14.23 1.45
N HIS A 64 2.56 -13.45 0.50
CA HIS A 64 2.06 -13.98 -0.77
C HIS A 64 3.15 -14.77 -1.52
N ARG A 65 4.35 -14.21 -1.63
CA ARG A 65 5.48 -14.86 -2.34
C ARG A 65 5.96 -16.17 -1.70
N TYR A 66 5.73 -16.37 -0.41
CA TYR A 66 6.04 -17.62 0.30
C TYR A 66 4.92 -18.67 0.16
N LYS A 67 3.70 -18.26 -0.17
CA LYS A 67 2.58 -19.19 -0.41
C LYS A 67 2.55 -19.74 -1.84
N ASP A 68 3.29 -19.08 -2.75
CA ASP A 68 3.50 -19.48 -4.14
C ASP A 68 4.72 -20.42 -4.36
N LEU A 69 5.49 -20.73 -3.31
CA LEU A 69 6.60 -21.71 -3.29
C LEU A 69 6.13 -23.05 -2.71
#